data_AF-A0A9E4FT24-F1
#
_entry.id   AF-A0A9E4FT24-F1
#
_cell.length_a   1.000
_cell.length_b   1.000
_cell.length_c   1.000
_cell.angle_alpha   90.00
_cell.angle_beta   90.00
_cell.angle_gamma   90.00
#
_symmetry.space_group_name_H-M   'P 1'
#
loop_
_entity.id
_entity.type
_entity.pdbx_description
1 polymer ?
#
loop_
_entity_poly.entity_id
_entity_poly.type
_entity_poly.pdbx_seq_one_letter_code
_entity_poly.pdbx_strand_id
1 'polypeptide(L)'
;MYLPLFPVHVTDWDAGAGQVRVALGLECTSQQDLVEPALMGRELSRYTYGRMQKRVSVAHFRVDVLEAYQDTCALSRLAQPQLVDAVPIAPGGAGGRLDVTEGLCMSRLHHAAFDANLFGIDPDGCVHLCSFKPPFRYGRGYFALG
;
A
#
# COMPACT_ATOMS: atom_id res chain seq x y z
N MET A 1 15.45 -3.02 -1.28
CA MET A 1 14.33 -3.55 -2.08
C MET A 1 14.03 -2.58 -3.21
N TYR A 2 13.74 -3.05 -4.44
CA TYR A 2 13.47 -2.18 -5.61
C TYR A 2 11.96 -1.99 -5.76
N LEU A 3 11.50 -0.74 -5.89
CA LEU A 3 10.09 -0.43 -6.08
C LEU A 3 9.81 0.06 -7.51
N PRO A 4 9.24 -0.78 -8.39
CA PRO A 4 8.93 -0.36 -9.76
C PRO A 4 7.79 0.66 -9.78
N LEU A 5 8.06 1.84 -10.34
CA LEU A 5 7.04 2.83 -10.67
C LEU A 5 6.51 2.54 -12.08
N PHE A 6 5.19 2.48 -12.27
CA PHE A 6 4.56 2.23 -13.57
C PHE A 6 3.15 2.88 -13.66
N PRO A 7 2.75 3.44 -14.83
CA PRO A 7 3.50 3.59 -16.08
C PRO A 7 4.54 4.73 -16.11
N VAL A 8 5.65 4.52 -16.84
CA VAL A 8 6.71 5.51 -17.08
C VAL A 8 6.92 5.65 -18.58
N HIS A 9 6.98 6.87 -19.07
CA HIS A 9 7.18 7.18 -20.49
C HIS A 9 8.39 8.09 -20.66
N VAL A 10 9.19 7.88 -21.70
CA VAL A 10 10.23 8.84 -22.09
C VAL A 10 9.56 10.01 -22.79
N THR A 11 9.72 11.21 -22.25
CA THR A 11 9.18 12.43 -22.86
C THR A 11 10.22 13.21 -23.64
N ASP A 12 11.49 13.05 -23.32
CA ASP A 12 12.59 13.75 -23.99
C ASP A 12 13.93 13.02 -23.81
N TRP A 13 14.85 13.24 -24.74
CA TRP A 13 16.20 12.67 -24.72
C TRP A 13 17.22 13.72 -25.17
N ASP A 14 18.19 14.01 -24.32
CA ASP A 14 19.33 14.88 -24.63
C ASP A 14 20.59 14.01 -24.81
N ALA A 15 20.95 13.77 -26.08
CA ALA A 15 22.12 12.98 -26.44
C ALA A 15 23.45 13.68 -26.09
N GLY A 16 23.49 15.01 -26.06
CA GLY A 16 24.68 15.77 -25.73
C GLY A 16 25.00 15.74 -24.24
N ALA A 17 23.96 15.71 -23.40
CA ALA A 17 24.09 15.59 -21.95
C ALA A 17 24.03 14.13 -21.44
N GLY A 18 23.63 13.17 -22.28
CA GLY A 18 23.41 11.78 -21.87
C GLY A 18 22.22 11.62 -20.90
N GLN A 19 21.19 12.45 -21.04
CA GLN A 19 20.07 12.54 -20.11
C GLN A 19 18.74 12.18 -20.77
N VAL A 20 17.83 11.62 -19.97
CA VAL A 20 16.47 11.26 -20.38
C VAL A 20 15.49 11.95 -19.45
N ARG A 21 14.46 12.58 -20.00
CA ARG A 21 13.30 13.00 -19.20
C ARG A 21 12.21 11.95 -19.31
N VAL A 22 11.64 11.61 -18.17
CA VAL A 22 10.56 10.64 -18.06
C VAL A 22 9.34 11.27 -17.39
N ALA A 23 8.15 10.94 -17.90
CA ALA A 23 6.88 11.25 -17.27
C ALA A 23 6.32 10.00 -16.56
N LEU A 24 5.77 10.22 -15.37
CA LEU A 24 5.12 9.21 -14.55
C LEU A 24 3.60 9.38 -14.68
N GLY A 25 2.87 8.32 -14.99
CA GLY A 25 1.42 8.27 -14.76
C GLY A 25 0.53 8.82 -15.86
N LEU A 26 0.99 8.82 -17.09
CA LEU A 26 0.12 9.04 -18.24
C LEU A 26 -0.38 7.68 -18.75
N GLU A 27 -1.69 7.47 -18.79
CA GLU A 27 -2.30 6.38 -19.57
C GLU A 27 -2.33 6.84 -21.02
N CYS A 28 -1.20 6.74 -21.73
CA CYS A 28 -1.17 7.03 -23.16
C CYS A 28 -1.85 5.88 -23.91
N THR A 29 -3.07 6.12 -24.40
CA THR A 29 -3.81 5.14 -25.21
C THR A 29 -3.34 5.18 -26.68
N SER A 30 -2.67 6.26 -27.11
CA SER A 30 -2.09 6.37 -28.45
C SER A 30 -0.83 7.27 -28.49
N GLN A 31 0.01 7.08 -29.51
CA GLN A 31 1.21 7.90 -29.77
C GLN A 31 0.90 9.36 -30.13
N GLN A 32 -0.35 9.70 -30.43
CA GLN A 32 -0.77 11.05 -30.84
C GLN A 32 -1.12 11.96 -29.65
N ASP A 33 -1.23 11.40 -28.44
CA ASP A 33 -1.54 12.14 -27.20
C ASP A 33 -0.31 12.83 -26.56
N LEU A 34 0.86 12.73 -27.20
CA LEU A 34 2.12 13.33 -26.71
C LEU A 34 2.27 14.82 -27.05
N VAL A 35 1.34 15.38 -27.82
CA VAL A 35 1.34 16.79 -28.22
C VAL A 35 0.29 17.52 -27.39
N GLU A 36 0.76 18.40 -26.49
CA GLU A 36 -0.02 19.32 -25.65
C GLU A 36 -0.85 18.71 -24.50
N PRO A 37 -0.27 18.61 -23.28
CA PRO A 37 -1.03 18.27 -22.07
C PRO A 37 -1.99 19.40 -21.60
N ALA A 38 -2.22 20.43 -22.41
CA ALA A 38 -2.71 21.72 -21.93
C ALA A 38 -4.23 21.77 -21.61
N LEU A 39 -5.10 21.00 -22.28
CA LEU A 39 -6.56 21.19 -22.12
C LEU A 39 -7.40 19.95 -21.76
N MET A 40 -6.88 18.73 -21.93
CA MET A 40 -7.48 17.49 -21.35
C MET A 40 -6.84 17.11 -20.00
N GLY A 41 -5.82 17.85 -19.55
CA GLY A 41 -4.69 17.32 -18.78
C GLY A 41 -4.58 17.70 -17.29
N ARG A 42 -5.61 18.21 -16.61
CA ARG A 42 -5.53 18.51 -15.15
C ARG A 42 -6.27 17.54 -14.24
N GLU A 43 -7.46 17.10 -14.64
CA GLU A 43 -8.30 16.17 -13.86
C GLU A 43 -7.80 14.73 -13.99
N LEU A 44 -7.53 14.28 -15.23
CA LEU A 44 -6.90 12.99 -15.51
C LEU A 44 -5.50 12.90 -14.89
N SER A 45 -4.70 13.98 -15.01
CA SER A 45 -3.37 14.06 -14.35
C SER A 45 -3.45 13.96 -12.83
N ARG A 46 -4.42 14.63 -12.18
CA ARG A 46 -4.63 14.51 -10.72
C ARG A 46 -5.07 13.11 -10.31
N TYR A 47 -5.96 12.49 -11.08
CA TYR A 47 -6.43 11.13 -10.81
C TYR A 47 -5.32 10.10 -10.96
N THR A 48 -4.56 10.14 -12.06
CA THR A 48 -3.46 9.21 -12.31
C THR A 48 -2.33 9.43 -11.31
N TYR A 49 -1.97 10.67 -11.03
CA TYR A 49 -0.97 11.03 -10.01
C TYR A 49 -1.39 10.55 -8.62
N GLY A 50 -2.66 10.76 -8.22
CA GLY A 50 -3.19 10.25 -6.95
C GLY A 50 -3.16 8.73 -6.85
N ARG A 51 -3.47 8.02 -7.95
CA ARG A 51 -3.39 6.55 -7.99
C ARG A 51 -1.95 6.04 -7.88
N MET A 52 -1.00 6.75 -8.48
CA MET A 52 0.44 6.46 -8.33
C MET A 52 0.93 6.70 -6.92
N GLN A 53 0.64 7.86 -6.34
CA GLN A 53 1.01 8.17 -4.96
C GLN A 53 0.47 7.13 -3.99
N LYS A 54 -0.76 6.65 -4.19
CA LYS A 54 -1.32 5.54 -3.40
C LYS A 54 -0.52 4.25 -3.55
N ARG A 55 -0.14 3.84 -4.77
CA ARG A 55 0.67 2.64 -4.99
C ARG A 55 2.04 2.74 -4.30
N VAL A 56 2.70 3.88 -4.45
CA VAL A 56 3.99 4.15 -3.80
C VAL A 56 3.84 4.12 -2.28
N SER A 57 2.79 4.77 -1.75
CA SER A 57 2.53 4.79 -0.32
C SER A 57 2.27 3.39 0.24
N VAL A 58 1.43 2.58 -0.40
CA VAL A 58 1.14 1.21 0.06
C VAL A 58 2.40 0.36 0.03
N ALA A 59 3.25 0.56 -0.97
CA ALA A 59 4.47 -0.19 -1.10
C ALA A 59 5.57 0.22 -0.12
N HIS A 60 5.74 1.53 0.14
CA HIS A 60 6.62 2.01 1.22
C HIS A 60 6.12 1.54 2.58
N PHE A 61 4.81 1.66 2.84
CA PHE A 61 4.20 1.12 4.06
C PHE A 61 4.58 -0.34 4.30
N ARG A 62 4.50 -1.19 3.27
CA ARG A 62 4.91 -2.59 3.40
C ARG A 62 6.36 -2.73 3.81
N VAL A 63 7.27 -2.03 3.12
CA VAL A 63 8.71 -2.10 3.39
C VAL A 63 9.00 -1.64 4.81
N ASP A 64 8.46 -0.48 5.17
CA ASP A 64 8.74 0.18 6.44
C ASP A 64 8.21 -0.65 7.63
N VAL A 65 7.03 -1.28 7.50
CA VAL A 65 6.48 -2.19 8.53
C VAL A 65 7.32 -3.46 8.65
N LEU A 66 7.72 -4.08 7.54
CA LEU A 66 8.56 -5.29 7.61
C LEU A 66 9.92 -5.00 8.26
N GLU A 67 10.51 -3.85 7.96
CA GLU A 67 11.76 -3.40 8.57
C GLU A 67 11.60 -3.11 10.07
N ALA A 68 10.55 -2.38 10.46
CA ALA A 68 10.26 -2.07 11.87
C ALA A 68 10.08 -3.33 12.74
N TYR A 69 9.55 -4.40 12.15
CA TYR A 69 9.35 -5.69 12.80
C TYR A 69 10.50 -6.69 12.54
N GLN A 70 11.57 -6.30 11.85
CA GLN A 70 12.70 -7.16 11.50
C GLN A 70 12.24 -8.49 10.84
N ASP A 71 11.33 -8.41 9.87
CA ASP A 71 10.72 -9.56 9.20
C ASP A 71 10.09 -10.60 10.15
N THR A 72 9.69 -10.17 11.35
CA THR A 72 9.20 -11.05 12.42
C THR A 72 7.72 -10.82 12.68
N CYS A 73 6.94 -11.91 12.62
CA CYS A 73 5.52 -11.85 12.94
C CYS A 73 5.29 -11.37 14.38
N ALA A 74 4.43 -10.36 14.54
CA ALA A 74 4.05 -9.78 15.83
C ALA A 74 3.40 -10.80 16.79
N LEU A 75 2.70 -11.81 16.24
CA LEU A 75 1.93 -12.79 17.00
C LEU A 75 2.74 -14.04 17.36
N SER A 76 3.37 -14.69 16.38
CA SER A 76 4.09 -15.95 16.61
C SER A 76 5.60 -15.82 16.69
N ARG A 77 6.16 -14.64 16.47
CA ARG A 77 7.61 -14.41 16.35
C ARG A 77 8.27 -15.19 15.22
N LEU A 78 7.51 -15.68 14.24
CA LEU A 78 8.05 -16.30 13.03
C LEU A 78 8.87 -15.26 12.24
N ALA A 79 10.19 -15.45 12.19
CA ALA A 79 11.16 -14.58 11.51
C ALA A 79 11.59 -15.17 10.16
N GLN A 80 10.61 -15.48 9.30
CA GLN A 80 10.86 -15.98 7.95
C GLN A 80 10.33 -14.95 6.95
N PRO A 81 11.19 -14.10 6.34
CA PRO A 81 10.78 -13.01 5.44
C PRO A 81 9.82 -13.45 4.34
N GLN A 82 9.99 -14.68 3.83
CA GLN A 82 9.16 -15.24 2.77
C GLN A 82 7.73 -15.59 3.22
N LEU A 83 7.48 -15.67 4.53
CA LEU A 83 6.21 -16.11 5.14
C LEU A 83 5.48 -15.00 5.89
N VAL A 84 6.04 -13.79 5.94
CA VAL A 84 5.46 -12.63 6.62
C VAL A 84 5.02 -11.55 5.64
N ASP A 85 4.07 -10.73 6.07
CA ASP A 85 3.53 -9.61 5.33
C ASP A 85 3.19 -8.45 6.26
N ALA A 86 3.14 -7.24 5.71
CA ALA A 86 2.62 -6.05 6.38
C ALA A 86 1.10 -5.98 6.18
N VAL A 87 0.36 -5.91 7.28
CA VAL A 87 -1.09 -5.84 7.33
C VAL A 87 -1.50 -4.47 7.88
N PRO A 88 -2.29 -3.67 7.14
CA PRO A 88 -2.82 -2.42 7.67
C PRO A 88 -3.88 -2.71 8.74
N ILE A 89 -3.81 -1.98 9.85
CA ILE A 89 -4.79 -2.06 10.92
C ILE A 89 -5.90 -1.00 10.78
N ALA A 90 -5.58 0.17 10.24
CA ALA A 90 -6.58 1.19 9.92
C ALA A 90 -6.74 1.37 8.40
N PRO A 91 -7.90 1.87 7.91
CA PRO A 91 -8.14 2.16 6.49
C PRO A 91 -7.27 3.28 5.89
N GLY A 92 -6.26 3.78 6.62
CA GLY A 92 -5.37 4.86 6.21
C GLY A 92 -5.99 6.25 6.35
N GLY A 93 -5.12 7.27 6.45
CA GLY A 93 -5.53 8.66 6.66
C GLY A 93 -6.08 9.34 5.40
N ALA A 94 -6.45 10.63 5.53
CA ALA A 94 -6.89 11.46 4.40
C ALA A 94 -5.85 11.41 3.27
N GLY A 95 -6.28 10.99 2.07
CA GLY A 95 -5.41 10.77 0.91
C GLY A 95 -5.02 9.31 0.65
N GLY A 96 -5.36 8.37 1.56
CA GLY A 96 -5.07 6.95 1.41
C GLY A 96 -3.60 6.60 1.66
N ARG A 97 -2.90 7.45 2.44
CA ARG A 97 -1.54 7.17 2.93
C ARG A 97 -1.64 6.28 4.17
N LEU A 98 -0.84 5.23 4.21
CA LEU A 98 -0.66 4.38 5.38
C LEU A 98 0.65 4.75 6.07
N ASP A 99 0.61 4.91 7.39
CA ASP A 99 1.78 5.13 8.24
C ASP A 99 2.25 3.80 8.81
N VAL A 100 3.54 3.66 9.11
CA VAL A 100 4.11 2.45 9.73
C VAL A 100 3.39 2.08 11.02
N THR A 101 3.01 3.08 11.81
CA THR A 101 2.29 2.90 13.07
C THR A 101 0.89 2.30 12.89
N GLU A 102 0.35 2.38 11.67
CA GLU A 102 -0.93 1.80 11.26
C GLU A 102 -0.76 0.41 10.62
N GLY A 103 0.36 -0.27 10.87
CA GLY A 103 0.68 -1.57 10.30
C GLY A 103 1.26 -2.57 11.29
N LEU A 104 0.99 -3.85 11.03
CA LEU A 104 1.54 -4.98 11.76
C LEU A 104 2.21 -5.98 10.81
N CYS A 105 3.34 -6.54 11.23
CA CYS A 105 3.94 -7.69 10.55
C CYS A 105 3.25 -8.99 10.99
N MET A 106 2.62 -9.71 10.06
CA MET A 106 1.92 -10.98 10.33
C MET A 106 2.42 -12.10 9.43
N SER A 107 2.47 -13.33 9.95
CA SER A 107 2.64 -14.50 9.08
C SER A 107 1.41 -14.68 8.19
N ARG A 108 1.55 -15.37 7.05
CA ARG A 108 0.42 -15.64 6.14
C ARG A 108 -0.80 -16.25 6.84
N LEU A 109 -0.57 -17.13 7.83
CA LEU A 109 -1.64 -17.77 8.60
C LEU A 109 -2.38 -16.76 9.47
N HIS A 110 -1.65 -15.91 10.20
CA HIS A 110 -2.28 -14.89 11.04
C HIS A 110 -2.97 -13.82 10.21
N HIS A 111 -2.37 -13.40 9.09
CA HIS A 111 -2.99 -12.46 8.17
C HIS A 111 -4.34 -13.00 7.65
N ALA A 112 -4.36 -14.25 7.17
CA ALA A 112 -5.60 -14.89 6.71
C ALA A 112 -6.65 -15.03 7.84
N ALA A 113 -6.22 -15.35 9.06
CA ALA A 113 -7.11 -15.45 10.21
C ALA A 113 -7.65 -14.08 10.66
N PHE A 114 -6.84 -13.03 10.56
CA PHE A 114 -7.23 -11.65 10.83
C PHE A 114 -8.26 -11.16 9.81
N ASP A 115 -7.99 -11.34 8.51
CA ASP A 115 -8.93 -11.02 7.42
C ASP A 115 -10.25 -11.79 7.54
N ALA A 116 -10.20 -13.02 8.05
CA ALA A 116 -11.37 -13.85 8.29
C ALA A 116 -12.14 -13.48 9.57
N ASN A 117 -11.71 -12.44 10.31
CA ASN A 117 -12.26 -12.04 11.60
C ASN A 117 -12.32 -13.22 12.60
N LEU A 118 -11.27 -14.05 12.64
CA LEU A 118 -11.15 -15.11 13.65
C LEU A 118 -10.60 -14.57 14.97
N PHE A 119 -9.88 -13.45 14.93
CA PHE A 119 -9.41 -12.70 16.08
C PHE A 119 -9.25 -11.21 15.76
N GLY A 120 -9.16 -10.39 16.80
CA GLY A 120 -8.83 -8.96 16.73
C GLY A 120 -7.70 -8.60 17.70
N ILE A 121 -7.15 -7.39 17.55
CA ILE A 121 -6.12 -6.84 18.44
C ILE A 121 -6.61 -5.46 18.91
N ASP A 122 -6.64 -5.23 20.22
CA ASP A 122 -7.02 -3.93 20.79
C ASP A 122 -5.83 -2.96 20.87
N PRO A 123 -6.05 -1.68 21.22
CA PRO A 123 -4.98 -0.68 21.33
C PRO A 123 -3.90 -1.02 22.38
N ASP A 124 -4.23 -1.85 23.37
CA ASP A 124 -3.29 -2.32 24.40
C ASP A 124 -2.45 -3.52 23.91
N GLY A 125 -2.70 -4.00 22.69
CA GLY A 125 -2.01 -5.13 22.07
C GLY A 125 -2.56 -6.49 22.50
N CYS A 126 -3.72 -6.54 23.17
CA CYS A 126 -4.33 -7.80 23.57
C CYS A 126 -5.08 -8.44 22.40
N VAL A 127 -4.91 -9.76 22.25
CA VAL A 127 -5.56 -10.56 21.21
C VAL A 127 -6.90 -11.08 21.72
N HIS A 128 -7.96 -10.78 20.98
CA HIS A 128 -9.32 -11.22 21.27
C HIS A 128 -9.78 -12.25 20.26
N LEU A 129 -10.15 -13.45 20.71
CA LEU A 129 -10.68 -14.49 19.85
C LEU A 129 -12.17 -14.29 19.60
N CYS A 130 -12.60 -14.45 18.35
CA CYS A 130 -14.02 -14.37 18.02
C CYS A 130 -14.72 -15.67 18.44
N SER A 131 -15.69 -15.59 19.35
CA SER A 131 -16.46 -16.75 19.81
C SER A 131 -17.57 -17.17 18.83
N PHE A 132 -17.92 -16.31 17.87
CA PHE A 132 -18.95 -16.55 16.86
C PHE A 132 -18.69 -15.67 15.63
N LYS A 133 -18.81 -16.21 14.40
CA LYS A 133 -18.63 -15.45 13.15
C LYS A 133 -19.87 -14.59 12.90
N PRO A 134 -19.86 -13.26 13.14
CA PRO A 134 -21.04 -12.46 12.83
C PRO A 134 -21.15 -12.29 11.30
N PRO A 135 -22.36 -12.11 10.75
CA PRO A 135 -22.57 -11.90 9.33
C PRO A 135 -22.25 -10.44 8.97
N PHE A 136 -20.99 -10.01 9.05
CA PHE A 136 -20.62 -8.63 8.67
C PHE A 136 -19.40 -8.57 7.74
N ARG A 137 -19.51 -7.64 6.79
CA ARG A 137 -18.52 -7.32 5.76
C ARG A 137 -17.39 -6.48 6.34
N TYR A 138 -16.20 -6.70 5.78
CA TYR A 138 -14.95 -5.94 5.88
C TYR A 138 -15.15 -4.46 6.26
N GLY A 139 -14.47 -3.99 7.32
CA GLY A 139 -14.32 -2.56 7.62
C GLY A 139 -14.88 -2.05 8.96
N ARG A 140 -15.48 -2.89 9.82
CA ARG A 140 -15.87 -2.52 11.19
C ARG A 140 -15.72 -3.70 12.16
N GLY A 141 -14.92 -3.52 13.21
CA GLY A 141 -14.60 -4.52 14.22
C GLY A 141 -13.31 -5.24 13.83
N TYR A 142 -12.15 -4.96 14.41
CA TYR A 142 -11.88 -4.96 15.85
C TYR A 142 -10.91 -3.86 16.33
N PHE A 143 -10.75 -2.75 15.61
CA PHE A 143 -10.12 -1.51 16.13
C PHE A 143 -11.08 -0.58 16.90
N ALA A 144 -12.25 -1.07 17.32
CA ALA A 144 -13.26 -0.26 18.01
C ALA A 144 -14.06 -1.08 19.03
N LEU A 145 -13.39 -1.66 20.02
CA LEU A 145 -13.99 -1.80 21.34
C LEU A 145 -13.76 -0.48 22.08
N GLY A 146 -14.62 0.48 21.76
CA GLY A 146 -14.69 1.85 22.29
C GLY A 146 -15.94 2.52 21.74
#